data_AF-A0A537RX13-F1
#
_entry.id   AF-A0A537RX13-F1
#
_cell.length_a   1.000
_cell.length_b   1.000
_cell.length_c   1.000
_cell.angle_alpha   90.00
_cell.angle_beta   90.00
_cell.angle_gamma   90.00
#
_symmetry.space_group_name_H-M   'P 1'
#
loop_
_entity.id
_entity.type
_entity.pdbx_description
1 polymer ?
#
loop_
_entity_poly.entity_id
_entity_poly.type
_entity_poly.pdbx_seq_one_letter_code
_entity_poly.pdbx_strand_id
1 'polypeptide(L)'
;MSDRTGRQAAAGTPSAGPDEASALADLDALAPAADRARLAGVAASRPLMMARAAQLQREAYRAQARFGENDPRAQELALKSERHALRIARFDTEIVRAQVTTPAANPNATVIWGRVSESGKPKSGVTVSARGAKGDVQGFDCTDAVGGFAMTVPGQGTVQLRVNDAKDAVLHAGAESIAISPGAVFFRDIRIGEQPVDICQRPADDSGGDARPGMVRVPDIVGRSEAEAVRLLTAVGLKMG
;
A
#
# COMPACT_ATOMS: atom_id res chain seq x y z
N MET A 1 62.66 18.45 -20.28
CA MET A 1 61.81 19.64 -20.10
C MET A 1 60.59 19.43 -20.99
N SER A 2 59.58 18.73 -20.47
CA SER A 2 58.37 19.30 -19.85
C SER A 2 57.44 19.92 -20.88
N ASP A 3 56.42 19.15 -21.29
CA ASP A 3 55.06 19.60 -21.05
C ASP A 3 54.05 18.46 -21.13
N ARG A 4 53.46 18.15 -19.98
CA ARG A 4 52.29 17.28 -19.79
C ARG A 4 51.13 18.24 -19.49
N THR A 5 50.37 18.63 -20.50
CA THR A 5 49.08 19.29 -20.30
C THR A 5 47.98 18.25 -20.43
N GLY A 6 47.48 17.84 -19.27
CA GLY A 6 46.30 17.00 -19.15
C GLY A 6 45.06 17.71 -19.67
N ARG A 7 44.23 16.98 -20.41
CA ARG A 7 42.85 17.38 -20.72
C ARG A 7 41.92 16.50 -19.90
N GLN A 8 41.34 17.10 -18.87
CA GLN A 8 40.27 16.53 -18.07
C GLN A 8 39.08 16.22 -18.98
N ALA A 9 38.60 14.98 -18.94
CA ALA A 9 37.28 14.61 -19.43
C ALA A 9 36.25 15.16 -18.44
N ALA A 10 35.52 16.19 -18.85
CA ALA A 10 34.31 16.62 -18.15
C ALA A 10 33.24 15.54 -18.38
N ALA A 11 32.89 14.82 -17.33
CA ALA A 11 31.71 13.95 -17.30
C ALA A 11 30.47 14.86 -17.35
N GLY A 12 29.99 15.14 -18.57
CA GLY A 12 28.69 15.73 -18.78
C GLY A 12 27.62 14.75 -18.29
N THR A 13 26.87 15.16 -17.27
CA THR A 13 25.62 14.50 -16.92
C THR A 13 24.72 14.55 -18.15
N PRO A 14 24.17 13.43 -18.65
CA PRO A 14 23.28 13.46 -19.80
C PRO A 14 22.04 14.27 -19.42
N SER A 15 21.87 15.45 -20.02
CA SER A 15 20.61 16.17 -19.95
C SER A 15 19.60 15.39 -20.79
N ALA A 16 18.54 14.90 -20.15
CA ALA A 16 17.43 14.27 -20.86
C ALA A 16 16.95 15.22 -21.97
N GLY A 17 16.85 14.70 -23.20
CA GLY A 17 16.39 15.48 -24.34
C GLY A 17 14.93 15.92 -24.18
N PRO A 18 14.46 16.94 -24.92
CA PRO A 18 13.07 17.41 -24.87
C PRO A 18 12.05 16.28 -25.12
N ASP A 19 12.43 15.26 -25.89
CA ASP A 19 11.59 14.10 -26.20
C ASP A 19 11.43 13.13 -25.02
N GLU A 20 12.46 12.96 -24.18
CA GLU A 20 12.37 12.12 -22.97
C GLU A 20 11.54 12.79 -21.87
N ALA A 21 11.66 14.11 -21.71
CA ALA A 21 10.82 14.87 -20.78
C ALA A 21 9.33 14.84 -21.18
N SER A 22 9.04 14.89 -22.49
CA SER A 22 7.67 14.74 -23.01
C SER A 22 7.12 13.32 -22.79
N ALA A 23 7.93 12.28 -23.04
CA ALA A 23 7.51 10.90 -22.84
C ALA A 23 7.25 10.56 -21.36
N LEU A 24 8.05 11.11 -20.44
CA LEU A 24 7.83 10.99 -19.00
C LEU A 24 6.56 11.73 -18.56
N ALA A 25 6.30 12.93 -19.09
CA ALA A 25 5.06 13.66 -18.82
C ALA A 25 3.82 12.92 -19.33
N ASP A 26 3.91 12.27 -20.49
CA ASP A 26 2.83 11.44 -21.03
C ASP A 26 2.56 10.19 -20.17
N LEU A 27 3.61 9.54 -19.65
CA LEU A 27 3.49 8.42 -18.72
C LEU A 27 2.87 8.84 -17.38
N ASP A 28 3.27 9.99 -16.84
CA ASP A 28 2.69 10.56 -15.62
C ASP A 28 1.21 10.93 -15.81
N ALA A 29 0.82 11.38 -17.01
CA ALA A 29 -0.58 11.66 -17.36
C ALA A 29 -1.42 10.38 -17.56
N LEU A 30 -0.80 9.29 -18.02
CA LEU A 30 -1.48 8.00 -18.23
C LEU A 30 -1.87 7.32 -16.90
N ALA A 31 -1.05 7.45 -15.86
CA ALA A 31 -1.30 6.75 -14.59
C ALA A 31 -2.65 7.13 -13.92
N PRO A 32 -3.03 8.42 -13.78
CA PRO A 32 -4.33 8.81 -13.25
C PRO A 32 -5.52 8.41 -14.16
N ALA A 33 -5.33 8.39 -15.48
CA ALA A 33 -6.38 7.96 -16.42
C ALA A 33 -6.61 6.44 -16.35
N ALA A 34 -5.53 5.66 -16.32
CA ALA A 34 -5.58 4.21 -16.17
C ALA A 34 -6.18 3.80 -14.82
N ASP A 35 -5.83 4.49 -13.73
CA ASP A 35 -6.40 4.21 -12.41
C ASP A 35 -7.90 4.52 -12.40
N ARG A 36 -8.34 5.66 -12.93
CA ARG A 36 -9.77 5.99 -13.08
C ARG A 36 -10.51 4.94 -13.91
N ALA A 37 -9.94 4.47 -15.01
CA ALA A 37 -10.54 3.42 -15.84
C ALA A 37 -10.66 2.09 -15.08
N ARG A 38 -9.59 1.69 -14.35
CA ARG A 38 -9.59 0.51 -13.48
C ARG A 38 -10.71 0.59 -12.45
N LEU A 39 -10.84 1.74 -11.78
CA LEU A 39 -11.84 1.95 -10.74
C LEU A 39 -13.27 2.01 -11.27
N ALA A 40 -13.47 2.59 -12.46
CA ALA A 40 -14.75 2.53 -13.15
C ALA A 40 -15.15 1.08 -13.46
N GLY A 41 -14.20 0.25 -13.91
CA GLY A 41 -14.41 -1.19 -14.11
C GLY A 41 -14.76 -1.93 -12.81
N VAL A 42 -14.06 -1.63 -11.71
CA VAL A 42 -14.37 -2.20 -10.39
C VAL A 42 -15.77 -1.78 -9.93
N ALA A 43 -16.11 -0.49 -10.04
CA ALA A 43 -17.42 0.03 -9.68
C ALA A 43 -18.55 -0.62 -10.50
N ALA A 44 -18.33 -0.83 -11.81
CA ALA A 44 -19.29 -1.51 -12.69
C ALA A 44 -19.49 -3.00 -12.30
N SER A 45 -18.45 -3.67 -11.78
CA SER A 45 -18.54 -5.06 -11.32
C SER A 45 -19.18 -5.24 -9.93
N ARG A 46 -19.39 -4.14 -9.18
CA ARG A 46 -19.87 -4.16 -7.80
C ARG A 46 -21.19 -4.91 -7.60
N PRO A 47 -22.24 -4.73 -8.43
CA PRO A 47 -23.50 -5.46 -8.25
C PRO A 47 -23.32 -6.98 -8.36
N LEU A 48 -22.47 -7.43 -9.28
CA LEU A 48 -22.18 -8.86 -9.47
C LEU A 48 -21.42 -9.43 -8.26
N MET A 49 -20.44 -8.70 -7.74
CA MET A 49 -19.71 -9.10 -6.54
C MET A 49 -20.64 -9.21 -5.33
N MET A 50 -21.56 -8.24 -5.14
CA MET A 50 -22.56 -8.26 -4.07
C MET A 50 -23.52 -9.45 -4.22
N ALA A 51 -24.00 -9.73 -5.44
CA ALA A 51 -24.86 -10.88 -5.70
C ALA A 51 -24.16 -12.21 -5.35
N ARG A 52 -22.86 -12.33 -5.67
CA ARG A 52 -22.05 -13.50 -5.34
C ARG A 52 -21.85 -13.65 -3.83
N ALA A 53 -21.57 -12.56 -3.11
CA ALA A 53 -21.44 -12.59 -1.66
C ALA A 53 -22.76 -13.02 -0.99
N ALA A 54 -23.89 -12.46 -1.42
CA ALA A 54 -25.21 -12.85 -0.92
C ALA A 54 -25.55 -14.32 -1.20
N GLN A 55 -25.14 -14.84 -2.36
CA GLN A 55 -25.27 -16.26 -2.67
C GLN A 55 -24.46 -17.13 -1.70
N LEU A 56 -23.17 -16.83 -1.53
CA LEU A 56 -22.27 -17.60 -0.65
C LEU A 56 -22.75 -17.57 0.81
N GLN A 57 -23.27 -16.42 1.27
CA GLN A 57 -23.84 -16.30 2.61
C GLN A 57 -25.05 -17.21 2.79
N ARG A 58 -25.96 -17.27 1.80
CA ARG A 58 -27.11 -18.20 1.84
C ARG A 58 -26.67 -19.66 1.79
N GLU A 59 -25.65 -19.99 1.00
CA GLU A 59 -25.10 -21.35 0.93
C GLU A 59 -24.45 -21.76 2.25
N ALA A 60 -23.66 -20.89 2.88
CA ALA A 60 -23.08 -21.11 4.20
C ALA A 60 -24.17 -21.36 5.25
N TYR A 61 -25.20 -20.52 5.29
CA TYR A 61 -26.33 -20.68 6.22
C TYR A 61 -27.06 -22.02 6.02
N ARG A 62 -27.34 -22.41 4.77
CA ARG A 62 -27.97 -23.71 4.46
C ARG A 62 -27.08 -24.89 4.83
N ALA A 63 -25.77 -24.78 4.62
CA ALA A 63 -24.81 -25.82 4.99
C ALA A 63 -24.72 -26.00 6.51
N GLN A 64 -24.66 -24.90 7.26
CA GLN A 64 -24.71 -24.91 8.72
C GLN A 64 -26.01 -25.56 9.23
N ALA A 65 -27.16 -25.19 8.66
CA ALA A 65 -28.44 -25.78 9.04
C ALA A 65 -28.56 -27.28 8.70
N ARG A 66 -27.91 -27.74 7.63
CA ARG A 66 -27.99 -29.14 7.16
C ARG A 66 -26.98 -30.07 7.84
N PHE A 67 -25.77 -29.59 8.08
CA PHE A 67 -24.64 -30.43 8.52
C PHE A 67 -24.12 -30.07 9.92
N GLY A 68 -24.57 -28.95 10.49
CA GLY A 68 -24.04 -28.39 11.72
C GLY A 68 -22.91 -27.40 11.47
N GLU A 69 -22.69 -26.50 12.43
CA GLU A 69 -21.70 -25.41 12.33
C GLU A 69 -20.25 -25.90 12.26
N ASN A 70 -19.97 -27.08 12.84
CA ASN A 70 -18.64 -27.68 12.88
C ASN A 70 -18.34 -28.64 11.72
N ASP A 71 -19.28 -28.85 10.78
CA ASP A 71 -18.99 -29.66 9.60
C ASP A 71 -17.98 -28.91 8.69
N PRO A 72 -16.91 -29.57 8.22
CA PRO A 72 -15.89 -28.93 7.39
C PRO A 72 -16.45 -28.19 6.16
N ARG A 73 -17.56 -28.67 5.58
CA ARG A 73 -18.20 -28.04 4.40
C ARG A 73 -18.91 -26.75 4.78
N ALA A 74 -19.53 -26.71 5.95
CA ALA A 74 -20.17 -25.50 6.47
C ALA A 74 -19.12 -24.43 6.78
N GLN A 75 -18.00 -24.83 7.39
CA GLN A 75 -16.86 -23.94 7.67
C GLN A 75 -16.20 -23.41 6.39
N GLU A 76 -15.97 -24.26 5.38
CA GLU A 76 -15.40 -23.82 4.10
C GLU A 76 -16.26 -22.74 3.43
N LEU A 77 -17.59 -22.94 3.40
CA LEU A 77 -18.51 -21.96 2.83
C LEU A 77 -18.56 -20.66 3.64
N ALA A 78 -18.52 -20.74 4.97
CA ALA A 78 -18.45 -19.56 5.84
C ALA A 78 -17.18 -18.73 5.56
N LEU A 79 -16.01 -19.37 5.53
CA LEU A 79 -14.73 -18.73 5.20
C LEU A 79 -14.71 -18.15 3.77
N LYS A 80 -15.35 -18.82 2.82
CA LYS A 80 -15.48 -18.31 1.45
C LYS A 80 -16.37 -17.07 1.38
N SER A 81 -17.49 -17.07 2.12
CA SER A 81 -18.37 -15.91 2.24
C SER A 81 -17.63 -14.71 2.87
N GLU A 82 -16.91 -14.95 3.96
CA GLU A 82 -16.14 -13.92 4.66
C GLU A 82 -15.05 -13.30 3.78
N ARG A 83 -14.23 -14.13 3.10
CA ARG A 83 -13.20 -13.63 2.17
C ARG A 83 -13.79 -12.78 1.04
N HIS A 84 -14.97 -13.15 0.53
CA HIS A 84 -15.67 -12.35 -0.47
C HIS A 84 -16.14 -11.01 0.10
N ALA A 85 -16.67 -10.98 1.31
CA ALA A 85 -17.08 -9.75 1.99
C ALA A 85 -15.89 -8.80 2.21
N LEU A 86 -14.75 -9.32 2.68
CA LEU A 86 -13.51 -8.55 2.85
C LEU A 86 -12.99 -7.99 1.51
N ARG A 87 -13.08 -8.76 0.42
CA ARG A 87 -12.70 -8.29 -0.92
C ARG A 87 -13.58 -7.12 -1.39
N ILE A 88 -14.89 -7.19 -1.16
CA ILE A 88 -15.81 -6.09 -1.48
C ILE A 88 -15.47 -4.85 -0.66
N ALA A 89 -15.28 -5.00 0.65
CA ALA A 89 -14.91 -3.89 1.53
C ALA A 89 -13.60 -3.19 1.09
N ARG A 90 -12.61 -3.98 0.64
CA ARG A 90 -11.36 -3.44 0.08
C ARG A 90 -11.61 -2.62 -1.18
N PHE A 91 -12.40 -3.13 -2.13
CA PHE A 91 -12.72 -2.39 -3.35
C PHE A 91 -13.51 -1.12 -3.08
N ASP A 92 -14.47 -1.17 -2.15
CA ASP A 92 -15.23 0.02 -1.75
C ASP A 92 -14.30 1.10 -1.19
N THR A 93 -13.30 0.70 -0.40
CA THR A 93 -12.26 1.62 0.13
C THR A 93 -11.43 2.24 -1.00
N GLU A 94 -11.00 1.45 -1.99
CA GLU A 94 -10.23 1.94 -3.14
C GLU A 94 -11.04 2.88 -4.05
N ILE A 95 -12.33 2.58 -4.27
CA ILE A 95 -13.24 3.45 -5.03
C ILE A 95 -13.35 4.81 -4.35
N VAL A 96 -13.58 4.84 -3.04
CA VAL A 96 -13.69 6.09 -2.28
C VAL A 96 -12.37 6.84 -2.28
N ARG A 97 -11.24 6.15 -2.08
CA ARG A 97 -9.90 6.77 -2.11
C ARG A 97 -9.66 7.54 -3.41
N ALA A 98 -10.09 6.98 -4.53
CA ALA A 98 -9.86 7.59 -5.82
C ALA A 98 -10.87 8.66 -6.23
N GLN A 99 -11.92 8.86 -5.45
CA GLN A 99 -12.81 10.01 -5.59
C GLN A 99 -12.19 11.29 -5.02
N VAL A 100 -11.12 11.17 -4.21
CA VAL A 100 -10.37 12.33 -3.71
C VAL A 100 -9.64 12.97 -4.88
N THR A 101 -9.93 14.25 -5.12
CA THR A 101 -9.32 15.00 -6.22
C THR A 101 -7.87 15.33 -5.90
N THR A 102 -6.94 14.87 -6.75
CA THR A 102 -5.54 15.28 -6.68
C THR A 102 -5.40 16.77 -7.00
N PRO A 103 -4.95 17.62 -6.08
CA PRO A 103 -4.75 19.03 -6.37
C PRO A 103 -3.49 19.25 -7.21
N ALA A 104 -3.45 20.35 -7.96
CA ALA A 104 -2.26 20.76 -8.69
C ALA A 104 -1.12 21.15 -7.73
N ALA A 105 0.12 20.93 -8.15
CA ALA A 105 1.29 21.40 -7.43
C ALA A 105 1.30 22.93 -7.35
N ASN A 106 1.80 23.46 -6.23
CA ASN A 106 2.01 24.89 -6.06
C ASN A 106 3.52 25.18 -6.00
N PRO A 107 4.10 25.97 -6.93
CA PRO A 107 5.55 26.19 -6.95
C PRO A 107 6.08 26.92 -5.71
N ASN A 108 5.21 27.61 -4.96
CA ASN A 108 5.60 28.45 -3.82
C ASN A 108 5.27 27.83 -2.46
N ALA A 109 4.70 26.62 -2.44
CA ALA A 109 4.23 25.97 -1.22
C ALA A 109 4.18 24.45 -1.35
N THR A 110 4.03 23.76 -0.23
CA THR A 110 3.71 22.33 -0.24
C THR A 110 2.21 22.15 -0.23
N VAL A 111 1.70 21.28 -1.10
CA VAL A 111 0.30 20.87 -1.08
C VAL A 111 0.20 19.55 -0.34
N ILE A 112 -0.60 19.51 0.72
CA ILE A 112 -0.91 18.29 1.47
C ILE A 112 -2.38 17.98 1.25
N TRP A 113 -2.67 16.80 0.74
CA TRP A 113 -4.03 16.36 0.47
C TRP A 113 -4.21 14.91 0.87
N GLY A 114 -5.45 14.47 0.96
CA GLY A 114 -5.68 13.14 1.46
C GLY A 114 -7.11 12.83 1.81
N ARG A 115 -7.26 11.80 2.62
CA ARG A 115 -8.54 11.34 3.14
C ARG A 115 -8.46 11.08 4.64
N VAL A 116 -9.56 11.33 5.33
CA VAL A 116 -9.79 10.87 6.69
C VAL A 116 -10.88 9.81 6.71
N SER A 117 -10.61 8.71 7.41
CA SER A 117 -11.58 7.65 7.63
C SER A 117 -11.61 7.17 9.07
N GLU A 118 -12.73 6.60 9.48
CA GLU A 118 -12.95 6.00 10.78
C GLU A 118 -13.65 4.65 10.57
N SER A 119 -13.03 3.56 11.05
CA SER A 119 -13.54 2.19 10.81
C SER A 119 -13.82 1.90 9.32
N GLY A 120 -12.91 2.34 8.43
CA GLY A 120 -13.00 2.19 6.97
C GLY A 120 -13.97 3.16 6.27
N LYS A 121 -14.82 3.89 7.00
CA LYS A 121 -15.81 4.81 6.42
C LYS A 121 -15.25 6.22 6.30
N PRO A 122 -15.63 7.00 5.26
CA PRO A 122 -15.29 8.42 5.18
C PRO A 122 -15.70 9.18 6.43
N LYS A 123 -14.84 10.08 6.91
CA LYS A 123 -15.16 11.00 7.99
C LYS A 123 -15.27 12.42 7.45
N SER A 124 -16.51 12.88 7.24
CA SER A 124 -16.80 14.26 6.83
C SER A 124 -16.88 15.21 8.02
N GLY A 125 -16.65 16.50 7.77
CA GLY A 125 -16.85 17.58 8.74
C GLY A 125 -15.84 17.61 9.89
N VAL A 126 -14.67 17.00 9.73
CA VAL A 126 -13.55 17.12 10.69
C VAL A 126 -12.49 18.07 10.13
N THR A 127 -11.75 18.73 11.01
CA THR A 127 -10.68 19.65 10.62
C THR A 127 -9.35 18.92 10.61
N VAL A 128 -8.64 18.96 9.49
CA VAL A 128 -7.25 18.52 9.38
C VAL A 128 -6.37 19.75 9.44
N SER A 129 -5.37 19.76 10.33
CA SER A 129 -4.43 20.87 10.48
C SER A 129 -2.98 20.39 10.36
N ALA A 130 -2.18 21.13 9.60
CA ALA A 130 -0.73 21.02 9.57
C ALA A 130 -0.15 21.92 10.67
N ARG A 131 0.54 21.31 11.63
CA ARG A 131 1.10 22.00 12.79
C ARG A 131 2.63 21.98 12.76
N GLY A 132 3.23 23.15 12.92
CA GLY A 132 4.68 23.31 13.03
C GLY A 132 5.22 22.76 14.35
N ALA A 133 6.55 22.76 14.49
CA ALA A 133 7.23 22.25 15.69
C ALA A 133 6.82 22.97 17.01
N LYS A 134 6.33 24.21 16.93
CA LYS A 134 5.84 24.97 18.09
C LYS A 134 4.36 24.74 18.38
N GLY A 135 3.68 23.89 17.58
CA GLY A 135 2.25 23.62 17.68
C GLY A 135 1.35 24.64 16.97
N ASP A 136 1.94 25.65 16.33
CA ASP A 136 1.28 26.65 15.49
C ASP A 136 0.64 25.99 14.25
N VAL A 137 -0.55 26.43 13.89
CA VAL A 137 -1.25 25.94 12.68
C VAL A 137 -0.71 26.69 11.47
N GLN A 138 -0.10 25.96 10.54
CA GLN A 138 0.49 26.51 9.31
C GLN A 138 -0.42 26.32 8.08
N GLY A 139 -1.43 25.47 8.20
CA GLY A 139 -2.47 25.24 7.21
C GLY A 139 -3.54 24.34 7.79
N PHE A 140 -4.76 24.45 7.27
CA PHE A 140 -5.85 23.56 7.63
C PHE A 140 -6.85 23.44 6.49
N ASP A 141 -7.66 22.39 6.55
CA ASP A 141 -8.83 22.20 5.70
C ASP A 141 -9.87 21.33 6.42
N CYS A 142 -11.13 21.40 5.99
CA CYS A 142 -12.22 20.59 6.52
C CYS A 142 -12.54 19.45 5.55
N THR A 143 -12.81 18.26 6.08
CA THR A 143 -13.10 17.11 5.22
C THR A 143 -14.49 17.19 4.58
N ASP A 144 -14.55 16.84 3.30
CA ASP A 144 -15.78 16.79 2.52
C ASP A 144 -16.60 15.50 2.75
N ALA A 145 -17.63 15.26 1.94
CA ALA A 145 -18.51 14.08 2.03
C ALA A 145 -17.79 12.74 1.79
N VAL A 146 -16.68 12.72 1.05
CA VAL A 146 -15.86 11.52 0.84
C VAL A 146 -14.68 11.44 1.82
N GLY A 147 -14.63 12.37 2.78
CA GLY A 147 -13.58 12.49 3.78
C GLY A 147 -12.31 13.12 3.21
N GLY A 148 -12.37 13.70 2.02
CA GLY A 148 -11.24 14.32 1.32
C GLY A 148 -10.87 15.67 1.93
N PHE A 149 -9.58 16.00 1.92
CA PHE A 149 -9.07 17.32 2.30
C PHE A 149 -7.89 17.71 1.39
N ALA A 150 -7.65 19.01 1.23
CA ALA A 150 -6.49 19.57 0.55
C ALA A 150 -6.12 20.94 1.13
N MET A 151 -4.88 21.08 1.59
CA MET A 151 -4.35 22.32 2.16
C MET A 151 -3.02 22.70 1.52
N THR A 152 -2.75 24.00 1.46
CA THR A 152 -1.46 24.55 1.04
C THR A 152 -0.70 25.03 2.27
N VAL A 153 0.52 24.56 2.46
CA VAL A 153 1.41 24.94 3.56
C VAL A 153 2.58 25.73 2.99
N PRO A 154 2.65 27.06 3.21
CA PRO A 154 3.74 27.90 2.71
C PRO A 154 5.00 27.75 3.56
N GLY A 155 6.14 28.18 3.01
CA GLY A 155 7.39 28.32 3.75
C GLY A 155 8.29 27.08 3.71
N GLN A 156 8.98 26.84 4.81
CA GLN A 156 9.96 25.76 4.98
C GLN A 156 9.88 25.20 6.40
N GLY A 157 10.41 23.99 6.60
CA GLY A 157 10.46 23.32 7.90
C GLY A 157 9.73 21.98 7.87
N THR A 158 9.18 21.57 9.01
CA THR A 158 8.42 20.32 9.14
C THR A 158 7.08 20.56 9.82
N VAL A 159 6.05 19.85 9.36
CA VAL A 159 4.73 19.85 9.99
C VAL A 159 4.30 18.44 10.38
N GLN A 160 3.43 18.35 11.38
CA GLN A 160 2.70 17.13 11.73
C GLN A 160 1.21 17.36 11.52
N LEU A 161 0.48 16.33 11.10
CA LEU A 161 -0.96 16.43 10.88
C LEU A 161 -1.74 16.12 12.16
N ARG A 162 -2.79 16.90 12.41
CA ARG A 162 -3.75 16.66 13.49
C ARG A 162 -5.16 16.73 12.94
N VAL A 163 -6.02 15.81 13.40
CA VAL A 163 -7.45 15.82 13.11
C VAL A 163 -8.24 16.15 14.35
N ASN A 164 -9.13 17.13 14.24
CA ASN A 164 -10.01 17.59 15.29
C ASN A 164 -11.48 17.48 14.88
N ASP A 165 -12.37 17.23 15.84
CA ASP A 165 -13.81 17.34 15.61
C ASP A 165 -14.29 18.80 15.64
N ALA A 166 -15.58 19.03 15.40
CA ALA A 166 -16.19 20.36 15.41
C ALA A 166 -16.16 21.08 16.77
N LYS A 167 -15.75 20.39 17.85
CA LYS A 167 -15.59 20.93 19.21
C LYS A 167 -14.11 21.04 19.60
N ASP A 168 -13.22 20.99 18.61
CA ASP A 168 -11.76 20.96 18.77
C ASP A 168 -11.21 19.74 19.52
N ALA A 169 -12.02 18.70 19.77
CA ALA A 169 -11.53 17.46 20.38
C ALA A 169 -10.61 16.73 19.40
N VAL A 170 -9.49 16.24 19.92
CA VAL A 170 -8.43 15.61 19.11
C VAL A 170 -8.83 14.18 18.79
N LEU A 171 -9.09 13.91 17.51
CA LEU A 171 -9.43 12.58 17.01
C LEU A 171 -8.19 11.80 16.56
N HIS A 172 -7.18 12.51 16.04
CA HIS A 172 -5.92 11.92 15.60
C HIS A 172 -4.77 12.93 15.75
N ALA A 173 -3.61 12.45 16.18
CA ALA A 173 -2.36 13.21 16.22
C ALA A 173 -1.27 12.39 15.54
N GLY A 174 -0.88 12.79 14.33
CA GLY A 174 0.13 12.09 13.54
C GLY A 174 1.52 12.31 14.12
N ALA A 175 2.30 11.23 14.23
CA ALA A 175 3.71 11.30 14.64
C ALA A 175 4.66 11.58 13.46
N GLU A 176 4.19 11.37 12.23
CA GLU A 176 4.98 11.59 11.02
C GLU A 176 5.24 13.09 10.80
N SER A 177 6.51 13.44 10.63
CA SER A 177 6.93 14.80 10.28
C SER A 177 7.09 14.93 8.77
N ILE A 178 6.34 15.85 8.18
CA ILE A 178 6.32 16.12 6.74
C ILE A 178 7.21 17.33 6.47
N ALA A 179 8.23 17.17 5.63
CA ALA A 179 9.07 18.29 5.21
C ALA A 179 8.30 19.20 4.24
N ILE A 180 8.27 20.50 4.55
CA ILE A 180 7.69 21.53 3.68
C ILE A 180 8.74 21.91 2.64
N SER A 181 8.45 21.51 1.41
CA SER A 181 9.23 21.78 0.21
C SER A 181 8.31 22.41 -0.84
N PRO A 182 8.59 23.65 -1.30
CA PRO A 182 7.83 24.27 -2.38
C PRO A 182 7.77 23.38 -3.63
N GLY A 183 6.61 23.31 -4.28
CA GLY A 183 6.37 22.43 -5.44
C GLY A 183 6.01 20.99 -5.07
N ALA A 184 6.23 20.55 -3.82
CA ALA A 184 5.90 19.20 -3.40
C ALA A 184 4.40 19.00 -3.19
N VAL A 185 3.93 17.80 -3.52
CA VAL A 185 2.54 17.36 -3.34
C VAL A 185 2.56 16.05 -2.54
N PHE A 186 1.94 16.04 -1.37
CA PHE A 186 1.91 14.89 -0.47
C PHE A 186 0.49 14.37 -0.27
N PHE A 187 0.30 13.07 -0.55
CA PHE A 187 -0.93 12.35 -0.20
C PHE A 187 -0.85 11.77 1.22
N ARG A 188 -1.92 11.83 2.01
CA ARG A 188 -2.06 11.18 3.32
C ARG A 188 -3.39 10.46 3.50
N ASP A 189 -3.34 9.18 3.89
CA ASP A 189 -4.52 8.39 4.30
C ASP A 189 -4.54 8.31 5.83
N ILE A 190 -5.42 9.09 6.46
CA ILE A 190 -5.52 9.20 7.93
C ILE A 190 -6.66 8.30 8.40
N ARG A 191 -6.34 7.35 9.28
CA ARG A 191 -7.31 6.43 9.90
C ARG A 191 -7.45 6.73 11.38
N ILE A 192 -8.62 7.23 11.76
CA ILE A 192 -8.97 7.53 13.16
C ILE A 192 -9.25 6.21 13.88
N GLY A 193 -8.69 6.06 15.08
CA GLY A 193 -8.89 4.89 15.93
C GLY A 193 -8.03 3.66 15.58
N GLU A 194 -7.32 3.67 14.45
CA GLU A 194 -6.29 2.69 14.14
C GLU A 194 -4.93 3.21 14.65
N GLN A 195 -4.28 2.49 15.58
CA GLN A 195 -2.88 2.77 15.89
C GLN A 195 -2.03 2.42 14.65
N PRO A 196 -0.96 3.18 14.37
CA PRO A 196 -0.01 2.79 13.33
C PRO A 196 0.53 1.40 13.67
N VAL A 197 0.12 0.41 12.88
CA VAL A 197 0.66 -0.94 12.97
C VAL A 197 2.08 -0.82 12.43
N ASP A 198 3.08 -1.14 13.25
CA ASP A 198 4.47 -1.18 12.83
C ASP A 198 4.66 -2.40 11.90
N ILE A 199 4.37 -2.24 10.60
CA ILE A 199 4.32 -3.34 9.62
C ILE A 199 5.72 -3.78 9.15
N CYS A 200 6.77 -3.47 9.92
CA CYS A 200 8.13 -3.94 9.68
C CYS A 200 8.62 -4.89 10.77
N GLN A 201 7.74 -5.66 11.40
CA GLN A 201 8.20 -6.94 11.93
C GLN A 201 8.49 -7.85 10.74
N ARG A 202 9.80 -7.99 10.43
CA ARG A 202 10.30 -9.16 9.70
C ARG A 202 9.57 -10.37 10.31
N PRO A 203 8.92 -11.24 9.50
CA PRO A 203 8.32 -12.45 10.03
C PRO A 203 9.34 -13.08 10.96
N ALA A 204 8.98 -13.27 12.23
CA ALA A 204 9.89 -13.85 13.21
C ALA A 204 10.48 -15.08 12.55
N ASP A 205 11.79 -15.07 12.32
CA ASP A 205 12.51 -16.24 11.91
C ASP A 205 12.18 -17.27 12.98
N ASP A 206 11.37 -18.24 12.58
CA ASP A 206 10.97 -19.44 13.29
C ASP A 206 12.23 -20.27 13.55
N SER A 207 13.09 -19.71 14.40
CA SER A 207 14.26 -20.29 15.01
C SER A 207 13.76 -20.97 16.29
N GLY A 208 13.00 -22.03 16.06
CA GLY A 208 12.39 -22.84 17.10
C GLY A 208 11.76 -24.13 16.54
N GLY A 209 12.42 -24.75 15.56
CA GLY A 209 12.02 -26.05 15.02
C GLY A 209 12.54 -26.27 13.59
N ASP A 210 13.73 -26.83 13.47
CA ASP A 210 14.43 -27.22 12.25
C ASP A 210 13.55 -27.71 11.08
N ALA A 211 13.52 -26.94 9.97
CA ALA A 211 13.55 -27.45 8.59
C ALA A 211 13.48 -26.28 7.57
N ARG A 212 14.60 -25.59 7.34
CA ARG A 212 14.81 -24.97 6.02
C ARG A 212 14.93 -26.11 5.01
N PRO A 213 14.31 -26.08 3.81
CA PRO A 213 14.81 -26.90 2.71
C PRO A 213 16.20 -26.37 2.39
N GLY A 214 17.22 -26.98 3.01
CA GLY A 214 18.60 -26.68 2.71
C GLY A 214 18.84 -26.90 1.23
N MET A 215 19.60 -26.02 0.59
CA MET A 215 20.16 -26.33 -0.72
C MET A 215 21.07 -27.56 -0.55
N VAL A 216 20.56 -28.74 -0.90
CA VAL A 216 21.35 -29.96 -0.94
C VAL A 216 22.20 -29.88 -2.20
N ARG A 217 23.53 -29.77 -2.03
CA ARG A 217 24.46 -29.85 -3.16
C ARG A 217 24.50 -31.29 -3.64
N VAL A 218 23.76 -31.59 -4.72
CA VAL A 218 23.72 -32.93 -5.31
C VAL A 218 25.12 -33.26 -5.87
N PRO A 219 25.75 -34.37 -5.45
CA PRO A 219 27.00 -34.84 -6.05
C PRO A 219 26.81 -35.19 -7.52
N ASP A 220 27.82 -34.96 -8.36
CA ASP A 220 27.79 -35.42 -9.75
C ASP A 220 27.94 -36.95 -9.80
N ILE A 221 26.91 -37.62 -10.33
CA ILE A 221 26.80 -39.09 -10.42
C ILE A 221 26.95 -39.60 -11.85
N VAL A 222 27.18 -38.73 -12.85
CA VAL A 222 27.27 -39.14 -14.25
C VAL A 222 28.52 -40.01 -14.46
N GLY A 223 28.32 -41.22 -15.01
CA GLY A 223 29.39 -42.19 -15.28
C GLY A 223 29.80 -43.07 -14.09
N ARG A 224 29.12 -42.97 -12.94
CA ARG A 224 29.37 -43.80 -11.75
C ARG A 224 28.54 -45.09 -11.78
N SER A 225 29.02 -46.11 -11.06
CA SER A 225 28.23 -47.34 -10.84
C SER A 225 27.02 -47.06 -9.95
N GLU A 226 25.94 -47.82 -10.13
CA GLU A 226 24.68 -47.63 -9.40
C GLU A 226 24.87 -47.72 -7.87
N ALA A 227 25.67 -48.69 -7.40
CA ALA A 227 25.98 -48.85 -5.99
C ALA A 227 26.72 -47.63 -5.39
N GLU A 228 27.55 -46.97 -6.20
CA GLU A 228 28.32 -45.79 -5.78
C GLU A 228 27.46 -44.52 -5.82
N ALA A 229 26.59 -44.38 -6.83
CA ALA A 229 25.63 -43.29 -6.92
C ALA A 229 24.64 -43.31 -5.74
N VAL A 230 24.09 -44.48 -5.38
CA VAL A 230 23.18 -44.63 -4.25
C VAL A 230 23.86 -44.26 -2.93
N ARG A 231 25.12 -44.67 -2.73
CA ARG A 231 25.90 -44.26 -1.54
C ARG A 231 26.08 -42.75 -1.46
N LEU A 232 26.44 -42.09 -2.57
CA LEU A 232 26.68 -40.65 -2.60
C LEU A 232 25.40 -39.84 -2.35
N LEU A 233 24.27 -40.28 -2.90
CA LEU A 233 22.97 -39.63 -2.71
C LEU A 233 22.43 -39.84 -1.30
N THR A 234 22.60 -41.03 -0.73
CA THR A 234 22.21 -41.31 0.66
C THR A 234 23.03 -40.48 1.65
N ALA A 235 24.32 -40.27 1.37
CA ALA A 235 25.20 -39.46 2.22
C ALA A 235 24.79 -37.98 2.29
N VAL A 236 24.11 -37.45 1.27
CA VAL A 236 23.54 -36.10 1.28
C VAL A 236 22.07 -36.05 1.74
N GLY A 237 21.58 -37.15 2.31
CA GLY A 237 20.25 -37.22 2.93
C GLY A 237 19.09 -37.44 1.94
N LEU A 238 19.38 -37.80 0.68
CA LEU A 238 18.36 -38.14 -0.31
C LEU A 238 17.96 -39.61 -0.15
N LYS A 239 16.69 -39.86 0.15
CA LYS A 239 16.12 -41.22 0.19
C LYS A 239 15.70 -41.62 -1.22
N MET A 240 16.28 -42.70 -1.73
CA MET A 240 15.83 -43.35 -2.97
C MET A 240 14.72 -44.34 -2.60
N GLY A 241 13.53 -44.18 -3.18
CA GLY A 241 12.39 -45.09 -3.03
C GLY A 241 12.42 -46.22 -4.05
#